data_AF-A0A5C4TAN6-F1
#
_entry.id   AF-A0A5C4TAN6-F1
#
_cell.length_a   1.000
_cell.length_b   1.000
_cell.length_c   1.000
_cell.angle_alpha   90.00
_cell.angle_beta   90.00
_cell.angle_gamma   90.00
#
_symmetry.space_group_name_H-M   'P 1'
#
loop_
_entity.id
_entity.type
_entity.pdbx_description
1 polymer ?
#
loop_
_entity_poly.entity_id
_entity_poly.type
_entity_poly.pdbx_seq_one_letter_code
_entity_poly.pdbx_strand_id
1 'polypeptide(L)' 'MNLTPLQQSVLLALTTEWQTPAQIAGQLPKASGNPSDVNQSLKELLREGLVQANPVVFGLYRLTTLGTTIKSTELGENQ' A
#
# COMPACT_ATOMS: atom_id res chain seq x y z
N MET A 1 1.09 -10.80 -10.56
CA MET A 1 2.27 -10.59 -9.69
C MET A 1 2.12 -11.47 -8.46
N ASN A 2 3.19 -11.80 -7.73
CA ASN A 2 3.08 -12.54 -6.47
C ASN A 2 3.39 -11.61 -5.29
N LEU A 3 2.37 -10.94 -4.76
CA LEU A 3 2.52 -10.05 -3.59
C LEU A 3 2.72 -10.86 -2.32
N THR A 4 3.62 -10.39 -1.44
CA THR A 4 3.74 -10.92 -0.08
C THR A 4 2.51 -10.56 0.76
N PRO A 5 2.21 -11.31 1.85
CA PRO A 5 1.09 -10.98 2.74
C PRO A 5 1.14 -9.54 3.28
N LEU A 6 2.35 -9.03 3.57
CA LEU A 6 2.52 -7.65 4.00
C LEU A 6 2.21 -6.66 2.88
N GLN A 7 2.68 -6.91 1.65
CA GLN A 7 2.36 -6.06 0.51
C GLN A 7 0.86 -6.03 0.20
N GLN A 8 0.19 -7.18 0.30
CA GLN A 8 -1.28 -7.26 0.16
C GLN A 8 -1.98 -6.45 1.26
N SER A 9 -1.53 -6.58 2.51
CA SER A 9 -2.09 -5.83 3.65
C SER A 9 -1.88 -4.31 3.48
N VAL A 10 -0.69 -3.90 3.05
CA VAL A 10 -0.39 -2.49 2.75
C VAL A 10 -1.26 -1.98 1.60
N LEU A 11 -1.44 -2.77 0.54
CA LEU A 11 -2.30 -2.40 -0.60
C LEU A 11 -3.78 -2.27 -0.18
N LEU A 12 -4.26 -3.17 0.68
CA LEU A 12 -5.60 -3.12 1.25
C LEU A 12 -5.80 -1.90 2.16
N ALA A 13 -4.81 -1.50 2.94
CA ALA A 13 -4.87 -0.33 3.82
C ALA A 13 -4.77 1.01 3.06
N LEU A 14 -4.10 1.04 1.91
CA LEU A 14 -3.96 2.25 1.11
C LEU A 14 -5.29 2.75 0.55
N THR A 15 -5.34 4.07 0.35
CA THR A 15 -6.48 4.78 -0.26
C THR A 15 -6.03 5.57 -1.50
N THR A 16 -6.98 6.27 -2.15
CA THR A 16 -6.67 7.24 -3.22
C THR A 16 -6.16 8.57 -2.69
N GLU A 17 -6.19 8.79 -1.36
CA GLU A 17 -5.64 9.97 -0.70
C GLU A 17 -4.16 9.77 -0.37
N TRP A 18 -3.42 10.88 -0.25
CA TRP A 18 -2.01 10.86 0.08
C TRP A 18 -1.77 10.50 1.55
N GLN A 19 -0.98 9.46 1.81
CA GLN A 19 -0.73 8.94 3.16
C GLN A 19 0.78 8.68 3.37
N THR A 20 1.24 8.90 4.59
CA THR A 20 2.59 8.53 5.04
C THR A 20 2.66 7.04 5.40
N PRO A 21 3.85 6.40 5.37
CA PRO A 21 4.03 5.05 5.88
C PRO A 21 3.53 4.86 7.32
N ALA A 22 3.66 5.88 8.17
CA ALA A 22 3.18 5.83 9.56
C ALA A 22 1.64 5.80 9.63
N GLN A 23 0.96 6.61 8.82
CA GLN A 23 -0.51 6.59 8.75
C GLN A 23 -1.02 5.25 8.20
N ILE A 24 -0.33 4.66 7.23
CA ILE A 24 -0.70 3.36 6.65
C ILE A 24 -0.44 2.26 7.68
N ALA A 25 0.72 2.26 8.35
CA ALA A 25 1.06 1.32 9.39
C ALA A 25 0.06 1.33 10.56
N GLY A 26 -0.46 2.51 10.93
CA GLY A 26 -1.49 2.65 11.96
C GLY A 26 -2.85 2.03 11.60
N GLN A 27 -3.09 1.69 10.33
CA GLN A 27 -4.30 1.01 9.86
C GLN A 27 -4.12 -0.52 9.80
N LEU A 28 -2.89 -1.02 9.93
CA LEU A 28 -2.60 -2.44 9.93
C LEU A 28 -2.76 -3.05 11.32
N PRO A 29 -3.03 -4.37 11.43
CA PRO A 29 -2.92 -5.09 12.68
C PRO A 29 -1.55 -4.88 13.32
N LYS A 30 -1.47 -4.78 14.65
CA LYS A 30 -0.23 -4.45 15.39
C LYS A 30 0.97 -5.33 15.04
N ALA A 31 0.75 -6.58 14.64
CA ALA A 31 1.80 -7.51 14.23
C ALA A 31 2.48 -7.15 12.89
N SER A 32 1.84 -6.31 12.08
CA SER A 32 2.24 -5.93 10.71
C SER A 32 2.52 -4.43 10.53
N GLY A 33 2.36 -3.63 11.58
CA GLY A 33 2.38 -2.16 11.53
C GLY A 33 3.74 -1.50 11.81
N ASN A 34 4.87 -2.11 11.43
CA ASN A 34 6.17 -1.42 11.50
C ASN A 34 6.31 -0.44 10.31
N PRO A 35 6.43 0.88 10.53
CA PRO A 35 6.53 1.86 9.43
C PRO A 35 7.68 1.61 8.46
N SER A 36 8.80 1.03 8.92
CA SER A 36 9.94 0.69 8.05
C SER A 36 9.59 -0.41 7.05
N ASP A 37 8.91 -1.45 7.51
CA ASP A 37 8.50 -2.59 6.67
C ASP A 37 7.38 -2.18 5.71
N VAL A 38 6.48 -1.31 6.16
CA VAL A 38 5.46 -0.66 5.32
C VAL A 38 6.13 0.19 4.23
N ASN A 39 7.11 1.03 4.58
CA ASN A 39 7.81 1.84 3.59
C ASN A 39 8.58 0.98 2.56
N GLN A 40 9.18 -0.14 2.99
CA GLN A 40 9.81 -1.06 2.05
C GLN A 40 8.78 -1.69 1.11
N SER A 41 7.63 -2.12 1.65
CA SER A 41 6.53 -2.66 0.84
C SER A 41 5.99 -1.64 -0.17
N LEU A 42 5.85 -0.37 0.23
CA LEU A 42 5.42 0.72 -0.65
C LEU A 42 6.37 0.94 -1.82
N LYS A 43 7.69 0.83 -1.61
CA LYS A 43 8.69 0.93 -2.69
C LYS A 43 8.59 -0.21 -3.70
N GLU A 44 8.34 -1.43 -3.23
CA GLU A 44 8.13 -2.57 -4.12
C GLU A 44 6.80 -2.41 -4.89
N LEU A 45 5.71 -2.03 -4.22
CA LEU A 45 4.41 -1.77 -4.88
C LEU A 45 4.47 -0.61 -5.89
N LEU A 46 5.33 0.39 -5.65
CA LEU A 46 5.60 1.47 -6.58
C LEU A 46 6.27 0.97 -7.86
N ARG A 47 7.25 0.07 -7.75
CA ARG A 47 7.91 -0.54 -8.93
C ARG A 47 6.93 -1.32 -9.81
N GLU A 48 5.92 -1.88 -9.18
CA GLU A 48 4.86 -2.65 -9.83
C GLU A 48 3.70 -1.77 -10.35
N GLY A 49 3.77 -0.45 -10.13
CA GLY A 49 2.76 0.51 -10.61
C GLY A 49 1.43 0.46 -9.86
N LEU A 50 1.34 -0.26 -8.74
CA LEU A 50 0.13 -0.35 -7.92
C LEU A 50 -0.06 0.86 -6.99
N VAL A 51 1.06 1.50 -6.66
CA VAL A 51 1.11 2.68 -5.79
C VAL A 51 1.90 3.75 -6.51
N GLN A 52 1.58 5.00 -6.24
CA GLN A 52 2.36 6.16 -6.70
C GLN A 52 2.89 6.94 -5.51
N ALA A 53 4.12 7.43 -5.64
CA ALA A 53 4.69 8.40 -4.71
C ALA A 53 4.27 9.82 -5.12
N ASN A 54 4.04 10.69 -4.15
CA ASN A 54 3.71 12.08 -4.41
C ASN A 54 4.93 12.80 -5.02
N PRO A 55 4.78 13.48 -6.17
CA PRO A 55 5.91 14.12 -6.85
C PRO A 55 6.36 15.43 -6.19
N VAL A 56 5.53 16.02 -5.30
CA VAL A 56 5.80 17.30 -4.65
C VAL A 56 6.23 17.11 -3.20
N VAL A 57 5.58 16.21 -2.47
CA VAL A 57 5.82 15.98 -1.04
C VAL A 57 6.39 14.58 -0.81
N PHE A 58 7.67 14.52 -0.50
CA PHE A 58 8.36 13.26 -0.27
C PHE A 58 7.73 12.42 0.84
N GLY A 59 7.69 11.10 0.63
CA GLY A 59 7.22 10.14 1.63
C GLY A 59 5.71 9.99 1.72
N LEU A 60 4.94 10.59 0.80
CA LEU A 60 3.52 10.33 0.64
C LEU A 60 3.25 9.37 -0.51
N TYR A 61 2.31 8.45 -0.28
CA TYR A 61 1.91 7.41 -1.21
C TYR A 61 0.39 7.36 -1.33
N ARG A 62 -0.12 6.88 -2.47
CA ARG A 62 -1.54 6.57 -2.68
C ARG A 62 -1.71 5.47 -3.73
N LEU A 63 -2.88 4.87 -3.82
CA LEU A 63 -3.22 3.92 -4.89
C LEU A 63 -3.15 4.57 -6.28
N THR A 64 -2.74 3.79 -7.27
CA THR A 64 -3.02 4.05 -8.68
C THR A 64 -4.37 3.44 -9.07
N THR A 65 -4.88 3.75 -10.26
CA THR A 65 -6.05 3.06 -10.82
C THR A 65 -5.84 1.55 -10.87
N LEU A 66 -4.66 1.09 -11.30
CA LEU A 66 -4.30 -0.33 -11.31
C LEU A 66 -4.33 -0.92 -9.89
N GLY A 67 -3.72 -0.23 -8.92
CA GLY A 67 -3.75 -0.65 -7.52
C GLY A 67 -5.16 -0.76 -6.96
N THR A 68 -6.05 0.18 -7.30
CA THR A 68 -7.48 0.12 -6.92
C THR A 68 -8.16 -1.10 -7.53
N THR A 69 -7.95 -1.40 -8.81
CA THR A 69 -8.53 -2.58 -9.46
C THR A 69 -8.07 -3.88 -8.82
N ILE A 70 -6.77 -4.03 -8.57
CA ILE A 70 -6.20 -5.22 -7.92
C ILE A 70 -6.73 -5.36 -6.49
N LYS A 71 -6.76 -4.26 -5.72
CA LYS A 71 -7.33 -4.23 -4.38
C LYS A 71 -8.77 -4.74 -4.35
N SER A 72 -9.62 -4.29 -5.27
CA SER A 72 -11.04 -4.66 -5.30
C SER A 72 -11.30 -6.08 -5.82
N THR A 73 -10.56 -6.50 -6.85
CA THR A 73 -10.89 -7.74 -7.59
C THR A 73 -10.12 -8.95 -7.08
N GLU A 74 -8.85 -8.79 -6.69
CA GLU A 74 -7.99 -9.92 -6.32
C GLU A 74 -7.85 -10.08 -4.80
N LEU A 75 -7.96 -8.98 -4.05
CA LEU A 75 -7.82 -8.99 -2.58
C LEU A 75 -9.15 -8.79 -1.84
N GLY A 76 -10.17 -8.24 -2.50
CA GLY A 76 -11.50 -7.98 -1.92
C GLY A 76 -12.46 -9.17 -1.94
N GLU A 77 -12.25 -10.15 -2.82
CA GLU A 77 -13.14 -11.33 -2.95
C GLU A 77 -12.98 -12.40 -1.84
N ASN A 78 -12.05 -12.21 -0.89
CA ASN A 78 -11.79 -13.15 0.21
C ASN A 78 -12.16 -12.59 1.61
N GLN A 79 -13.08 -11.63 1.70
CA GLN A 79 -13.60 -11.12 2.98
C GLN A 79 -15.02 -11.60 3.28
#